data_AF-A0A1Q3H4J4-F1
#
_entry.id   AF-A0A1Q3H4J4-F1
#
_cell.length_a   1.000
_cell.length_b   1.000
_cell.length_c   1.000
_cell.angle_alpha   90.00
_cell.angle_beta   90.00
_cell.angle_gamma   90.00
#
_symmetry.space_group_name_H-M   'P 1'
#
loop_
_entity.id
_entity.type
_entity.pdbx_description
1 polymer ?
#
loop_
_entity_poly.entity_id
_entity_poly.type
_entity_poly.pdbx_seq_one_letter_code
_entity_poly.pdbx_strand_id
1 'polypeptide(L)'
;MMMKKQWVKSFTSTVCLIFCVFTLCFAQKPQKQPDGSYRFVDESGKVLKKLGRWKLASGFWHYADNYAKVKGFDGAKYYLTRSGKTYKLAWGLQRLTLDKEALCFSPVFLTKKEYIKIFSHPQLKIIIIDRGSCQLNRHDVQTLMARINTFKKLEVLDIDMGNLKEIPKEIGELTELKYLGLQNQLLERIPLEISNLKSLQALDLSDNQIKYLPVFIGQLTRLKRLNLSRNSLVRISSRIGQLKQLQILNLNCNRVSFASYVDERSQIRYLKLKDENSSLKELPKEILKLSKLKELNLSENKGLKLTNVQHQLQLKLPNCSIGLPHSKNRY
;
A
#
# COMPACT_ATOMS: atom_id res chain seq x y z
N MET A 1 -17.31 -27.95 -46.43
CA MET A 1 -16.25 -28.36 -45.46
C MET A 1 -15.17 -27.28 -45.29
N MET A 2 -15.57 -26.01 -45.13
CA MET A 2 -14.69 -24.86 -44.86
C MET A 2 -15.55 -23.82 -44.15
N MET A 3 -15.73 -23.93 -42.83
CA MET A 3 -16.25 -22.84 -41.96
C MET A 3 -16.11 -23.14 -40.45
N LYS A 4 -15.47 -24.24 -40.04
CA LYS A 4 -15.19 -24.53 -38.61
C LYS A 4 -13.76 -24.21 -38.14
N LYS A 5 -12.84 -23.82 -39.03
CA LYS A 5 -11.41 -23.59 -38.69
C LYS A 5 -11.04 -22.13 -38.36
N GLN A 6 -11.92 -21.14 -38.59
CA GLN A 6 -11.61 -19.73 -38.30
C GLN A 6 -12.08 -19.25 -36.91
N TRP A 7 -13.03 -19.92 -36.28
CA TRP A 7 -13.50 -19.55 -34.93
C TRP A 7 -12.56 -19.98 -33.80
N VAL A 8 -11.80 -21.06 -33.98
CA VAL A 8 -10.88 -21.55 -32.95
C VAL A 8 -9.67 -20.62 -32.78
N LYS A 9 -9.19 -19.98 -33.86
CA LYS A 9 -8.06 -19.02 -33.78
C LYS A 9 -8.43 -17.67 -33.15
N SER A 10 -9.69 -17.24 -33.28
CA SER A 10 -10.16 -15.99 -32.65
C SER A 10 -10.47 -16.18 -31.16
N PHE A 11 -10.90 -17.38 -30.74
CA PHE A 11 -11.17 -17.65 -29.33
C PHE A 11 -9.87 -17.86 -28.52
N THR A 12 -8.85 -18.50 -29.10
CA THR A 12 -7.54 -18.67 -28.45
C THR A 12 -6.76 -17.37 -28.30
N SER A 13 -6.92 -16.40 -29.21
CA SER A 13 -6.25 -15.09 -29.11
C SER A 13 -6.86 -14.22 -28.01
N THR A 14 -8.20 -14.19 -27.91
CA THR A 14 -8.91 -13.41 -26.88
C THR A 14 -8.81 -14.06 -25.50
N VAL A 15 -8.79 -15.39 -25.40
CA VAL A 15 -8.58 -16.11 -24.13
C VAL A 15 -7.12 -16.03 -23.67
N CYS A 16 -6.13 -15.99 -24.58
CA CYS A 16 -4.73 -15.69 -24.20
C CYS A 16 -4.51 -14.23 -23.79
N LEU A 17 -5.26 -13.26 -24.33
CA LEU A 17 -5.21 -11.86 -23.87
C LEU A 17 -5.95 -11.65 -22.55
N ILE A 18 -7.00 -12.42 -22.25
CA ILE A 18 -7.72 -12.34 -20.97
C ILE A 18 -6.96 -13.07 -19.84
N PHE A 19 -6.15 -14.09 -20.15
CA PHE A 19 -5.26 -14.72 -19.17
C PHE A 19 -3.99 -13.92 -18.84
N CYS A 20 -3.64 -12.90 -19.63
CA CYS A 20 -2.52 -12.00 -19.32
C CYS A 20 -2.86 -10.88 -18.32
N VAL A 21 -4.13 -10.72 -17.91
CA VAL A 21 -4.56 -9.73 -16.92
C VAL A 21 -4.84 -10.37 -15.54
N PHE A 22 -4.84 -11.70 -15.45
CA PHE A 22 -5.09 -12.44 -14.22
C PHE A 22 -3.78 -13.02 -13.66
N THR A 23 -3.28 -12.40 -12.57
CA THR A 23 -2.31 -12.90 -11.54
C THR A 23 -1.29 -11.84 -11.05
N LEU A 24 -1.47 -10.54 -11.33
CA LEU A 24 -0.59 -9.50 -10.77
C LEU A 24 -0.87 -9.11 -9.30
N CYS A 25 -1.68 -9.88 -8.56
CA CYS A 25 -1.91 -9.58 -7.15
C CYS A 25 -0.76 -10.04 -6.24
N PHE A 26 0.01 -11.08 -6.54
CA PHE A 26 1.06 -11.55 -5.62
C PHE A 26 2.31 -12.00 -6.37
N ALA A 27 3.32 -11.12 -6.42
CA ALA A 27 4.69 -11.63 -6.50
C ALA A 27 4.95 -12.34 -5.16
N GLN A 28 5.22 -13.64 -5.22
CA GLN A 28 5.58 -14.44 -4.05
C GLN A 28 6.87 -13.90 -3.41
N LYS A 29 7.15 -14.31 -2.17
CA LYS A 29 8.47 -14.09 -1.55
C LYS A 29 9.54 -14.64 -2.51
N PRO A 30 10.69 -13.95 -2.68
CA PRO A 30 11.74 -14.45 -3.55
C PRO A 30 12.19 -15.84 -3.09
N GLN A 31 12.38 -16.74 -4.04
CA GLN A 31 12.81 -18.11 -3.78
C GLN A 31 14.32 -18.23 -3.97
N LYS A 32 15.01 -18.73 -2.94
CA LYS A 32 16.43 -19.06 -3.00
C LYS A 32 16.64 -20.25 -3.95
N GLN A 33 17.58 -20.11 -4.86
CA GLN A 33 17.95 -21.11 -5.86
C GLN A 33 19.15 -21.93 -5.37
N PRO A 34 19.41 -23.11 -5.93
CA PRO A 34 20.58 -23.94 -5.58
C PRO A 34 21.92 -23.21 -5.76
N ASP A 35 21.99 -22.32 -6.76
CA ASP A 35 23.16 -21.49 -7.08
C ASP A 35 23.36 -20.29 -6.12
N GLY A 36 22.62 -20.23 -5.01
CA GLY A 36 22.67 -19.18 -3.99
C GLY A 36 21.96 -17.87 -4.35
N SER A 37 21.53 -17.70 -5.59
CA SER A 37 20.73 -16.54 -6.00
C SER A 37 19.27 -16.63 -5.55
N TYR A 38 18.55 -15.53 -5.64
CA TYR A 38 17.12 -15.43 -5.42
C TYR A 38 16.43 -15.05 -6.73
N ARG A 39 15.29 -15.68 -6.99
CA ARG A 39 14.41 -15.38 -8.13
C ARG A 39 13.01 -15.04 -7.62
N PHE A 40 12.36 -14.10 -8.30
CA PHE A 40 10.94 -13.84 -8.07
C PHE A 40 10.11 -14.73 -9.00
N VAL A 41 9.14 -15.42 -8.41
CA VAL A 41 8.25 -16.34 -9.11
C VAL A 41 6.80 -15.93 -8.93
N ASP A 42 5.93 -16.36 -9.85
CA ASP A 42 4.49 -16.25 -9.70
C ASP A 42 3.92 -17.33 -8.78
N GLU A 43 2.58 -17.36 -8.63
CA GLU A 43 1.89 -18.33 -7.78
C GLU A 43 2.12 -19.80 -8.17
N SER A 44 2.45 -20.06 -9.44
CA SER A 44 2.76 -21.39 -9.96
C SER A 44 4.24 -21.80 -9.80
N GLY A 45 5.08 -20.91 -9.25
CA GLY A 45 6.52 -21.11 -9.15
C GLY A 45 7.29 -20.76 -10.43
N LYS A 46 6.64 -20.18 -11.45
CA LYS A 46 7.32 -19.79 -12.69
C LYS A 46 8.08 -18.47 -12.49
N VAL A 47 9.34 -18.46 -12.95
CA VAL A 47 10.22 -17.28 -12.83
C VAL A 47 9.67 -16.09 -13.63
N LEU A 48 9.53 -14.96 -12.94
CA LEU A 48 9.10 -13.70 -13.52
C LEU A 48 10.27 -13.06 -14.29
N LYS A 49 10.35 -13.31 -15.61
CA LYS A 49 11.45 -12.84 -16.48
C LYS A 49 11.81 -11.35 -16.31
N LYS A 50 10.82 -10.48 -16.11
CA LYS A 50 11.02 -9.03 -15.92
C LYS A 50 11.72 -8.65 -14.60
N LEU A 51 11.70 -9.51 -13.60
CA LEU A 51 12.25 -9.23 -12.27
C LEU A 51 13.66 -9.79 -12.08
N GLY A 52 14.10 -10.74 -12.91
CA GLY A 52 15.49 -11.20 -12.95
C GLY A 52 15.96 -12.05 -11.76
N ARG A 53 17.28 -12.24 -11.70
CA ARG A 53 18.03 -13.06 -10.72
C ARG A 53 18.91 -12.14 -9.86
N TRP A 54 18.95 -12.39 -8.54
CA TRP A 54 19.64 -11.50 -7.58
C TRP A 54 20.49 -12.30 -6.59
N LYS A 55 21.58 -11.74 -6.05
CA LYS A 55 22.37 -12.42 -5.00
C LYS A 55 21.62 -12.52 -3.67
N LEU A 56 20.82 -11.50 -3.36
CA LEU A 56 19.93 -11.46 -2.20
C LEU A 56 18.67 -10.72 -2.60
N ALA A 57 17.52 -11.12 -2.07
CA ALA A 57 16.26 -10.42 -2.27
C ALA A 57 15.37 -10.53 -1.04
N SER A 58 14.77 -9.41 -0.62
CA SER A 58 13.67 -9.43 0.33
C SER A 58 12.36 -9.77 -0.35
N GLY A 59 11.35 -10.12 0.45
CA GLY A 59 9.96 -10.06 0.02
C GLY A 59 9.59 -8.68 -0.53
N PHE A 60 8.57 -8.67 -1.38
CA PHE A 60 7.91 -7.46 -1.82
C PHE A 60 7.01 -6.93 -0.69
N TRP A 61 7.38 -5.82 -0.07
CA TRP A 61 6.60 -5.18 1.00
C TRP A 61 5.38 -4.44 0.42
N HIS A 62 4.25 -4.46 1.13
CA HIS A 62 2.92 -4.28 0.54
C HIS A 62 2.46 -2.86 0.22
N TYR A 63 3.35 -1.87 0.26
CA TYR A 63 2.90 -0.50 0.51
C TYR A 63 2.70 0.40 -0.72
N ALA A 64 3.30 0.14 -1.89
CA ALA A 64 2.92 0.75 -3.18
C ALA A 64 3.79 0.18 -4.31
N ASP A 65 3.18 -0.32 -5.38
CA ASP A 65 3.83 -1.11 -6.45
C ASP A 65 4.67 -2.31 -6.00
N ASN A 66 4.77 -2.52 -4.68
CA ASN A 66 5.64 -3.41 -3.95
C ASN A 66 7.10 -3.28 -4.40
N TYR A 67 7.95 -2.79 -3.51
CA TYR A 67 9.39 -2.78 -3.72
C TYR A 67 10.04 -3.91 -2.95
N ALA A 68 11.08 -4.51 -3.54
CA ALA A 68 11.96 -5.44 -2.85
C ALA A 68 13.37 -4.83 -2.75
N LYS A 69 14.00 -4.96 -1.59
CA LYS A 69 15.43 -4.68 -1.42
C LYS A 69 16.19 -5.87 -2.03
N VAL A 70 16.97 -5.63 -3.08
CA VAL A 70 17.73 -6.66 -3.79
C VAL A 70 19.22 -6.31 -3.86
N LYS A 71 20.07 -7.32 -4.04
CA LYS A 71 21.52 -7.17 -4.26
C LYS A 71 21.90 -7.73 -5.62
N GLY A 72 22.48 -6.89 -6.47
CA GLY A 72 23.00 -7.24 -7.78
C GLY A 72 24.24 -8.15 -7.69
N PHE A 73 24.64 -8.73 -8.82
CA PHE A 73 25.85 -9.56 -8.89
C PHE A 73 27.13 -8.74 -8.75
N ASP A 74 27.09 -7.47 -9.12
CA ASP A 74 28.09 -6.43 -8.85
C ASP A 74 28.22 -6.06 -7.36
N GLY A 75 27.33 -6.59 -6.51
CA GLY A 75 27.29 -6.30 -5.09
C GLY A 75 26.53 -5.02 -4.72
N ALA A 76 26.09 -4.23 -5.70
CA ALA A 76 25.28 -3.05 -5.48
C ALA A 76 23.89 -3.44 -4.96
N LYS A 77 23.29 -2.54 -4.18
CA LYS A 77 21.93 -2.72 -3.67
C LYS A 77 20.95 -1.91 -4.52
N TYR A 78 19.74 -2.43 -4.67
CA TYR A 78 18.68 -1.80 -5.44
C TYR A 78 17.35 -1.91 -4.73
N TYR A 79 16.46 -0.95 -5.02
CA TYR A 79 15.03 -1.19 -4.94
C TYR A 79 14.53 -1.68 -6.29
N LEU A 80 13.84 -2.81 -6.29
CA LEU A 80 13.20 -3.40 -7.45
C LEU A 80 11.68 -3.25 -7.33
N THR A 81 11.01 -2.69 -8.33
CA THR A 81 9.54 -2.66 -8.41
C THR A 81 8.99 -3.98 -8.96
N ARG A 82 7.70 -4.25 -8.75
CA ARG A 82 7.01 -5.33 -9.49
C ARG A 82 6.90 -5.10 -10.99
N SER A 83 7.12 -3.88 -11.48
CA SER A 83 7.22 -3.59 -12.91
C SER A 83 8.60 -3.95 -13.49
N GLY A 84 9.58 -4.29 -12.65
CA GLY A 84 10.95 -4.62 -13.08
C GLY A 84 11.88 -3.41 -13.13
N LYS A 85 11.43 -2.23 -12.68
CA LYS A 85 12.29 -1.05 -12.57
C LYS A 85 13.20 -1.19 -11.36
N THR A 86 14.46 -0.80 -11.54
CA THR A 86 15.47 -0.85 -10.49
C THR A 86 15.99 0.55 -10.19
N TYR A 87 16.13 0.88 -8.91
CA TYR A 87 16.69 2.13 -8.45
C TYR A 87 17.93 1.82 -7.61
N LYS A 88 19.09 2.35 -8.00
CA LYS A 88 20.33 2.15 -7.25
C LYS A 88 20.18 2.74 -5.83
N LEU A 89 20.44 1.91 -4.83
CA LEU A 89 20.17 2.21 -3.43
C LEU A 89 21.43 2.66 -2.68
N ALA A 90 21.38 3.86 -2.12
CA ALA A 90 22.22 4.29 -1.01
C ALA A 90 21.63 3.77 0.31
N TRP A 91 22.33 2.85 0.98
CA TRP A 91 22.01 2.49 2.37
C TRP A 91 22.86 3.35 3.31
N GLY A 92 22.24 4.39 3.84
CA GLY A 92 22.86 5.42 4.65
C GLY A 92 23.44 6.55 3.83
N LEU A 93 23.54 7.73 4.44
CA LEU A 93 23.94 8.98 3.80
C LEU A 93 25.40 9.00 3.36
N GLN A 94 26.25 8.27 4.06
CA GLN A 94 27.66 8.09 3.68
C GLN A 94 27.79 7.49 2.27
N ARG A 95 26.83 6.65 1.85
CA ARG A 95 26.81 5.98 0.54
C ARG A 95 25.97 6.70 -0.51
N LEU A 96 25.43 7.87 -0.19
CA LEU A 96 24.67 8.69 -1.14
C LEU A 96 25.65 9.35 -2.14
N THR A 97 25.72 8.80 -3.34
CA THR A 97 26.46 9.33 -4.49
C THR A 97 25.48 9.76 -5.58
N LEU A 98 25.91 10.60 -6.52
CA LEU A 98 25.02 11.20 -7.54
C LEU A 98 24.31 10.18 -8.45
N ASP A 99 24.85 8.95 -8.57
CA ASP A 99 24.23 7.86 -9.33
C ASP A 99 23.11 7.13 -8.58
N LYS A 100 22.85 7.50 -7.32
CA LYS A 100 21.83 6.85 -6.48
C LYS A 100 20.50 7.54 -6.65
N GLU A 101 19.49 6.76 -7.01
CA GLU A 101 18.12 7.26 -7.17
C GLU A 101 17.26 6.95 -5.94
N ALA A 102 17.74 6.09 -5.06
CA ALA A 102 17.05 5.71 -3.84
C ALA A 102 17.95 5.86 -2.62
N LEU A 103 17.38 6.42 -1.57
CA LEU A 103 18.03 6.60 -0.28
C LEU A 103 17.21 5.89 0.80
N CYS A 104 17.84 4.94 1.49
CA CYS A 104 17.30 4.34 2.70
C CYS A 104 18.26 4.63 3.84
N PHE A 105 17.78 5.26 4.91
CA PHE A 105 18.62 5.57 6.06
C PHE A 105 17.82 5.51 7.35
N SER A 106 18.51 5.26 8.44
CA SER A 106 17.97 5.37 9.80
C SER A 106 18.63 6.60 10.42
N PRO A 107 17.89 7.68 10.67
CA PRO A 107 18.45 8.89 11.24
C PRO A 107 18.90 8.64 12.68
N VAL A 108 20.22 8.67 12.89
CA VAL A 108 20.81 8.88 14.22
C VAL A 108 21.39 10.29 14.17
N PHE A 109 20.53 11.30 14.34
CA PHE A 109 20.80 12.74 14.18
C PHE A 109 21.43 13.14 12.83
N LEU A 110 20.67 13.84 11.99
CA LEU A 110 21.23 14.40 10.76
C LEU A 110 22.07 15.65 11.05
N THR A 111 23.35 15.60 10.67
CA THR A 111 24.20 16.77 10.69
C THR A 111 23.78 17.80 9.64
N LYS A 112 24.12 19.08 9.82
CA LYS A 112 23.89 20.13 8.81
C LYS A 112 24.48 19.75 7.44
N LYS A 113 25.65 19.10 7.42
CA LYS A 113 26.30 18.61 6.19
C LYS A 113 25.46 17.55 5.49
N GLU A 114 24.85 16.64 6.24
CA GLU A 114 23.97 15.60 5.71
C GLU A 114 22.68 16.19 5.12
N TYR A 115 22.08 17.18 5.77
CA TYR A 115 20.94 17.90 5.19
C TYR A 115 21.28 18.55 3.86
N ILE A 116 22.42 19.26 3.79
CA ILE A 116 22.89 19.87 2.55
C ILE A 116 23.06 18.80 1.47
N LYS A 117 23.65 17.65 1.81
CA LYS A 117 23.85 16.54 0.88
C LYS A 117 22.54 15.93 0.37
N ILE A 118 21.53 15.80 1.23
CA ILE A 118 20.21 15.27 0.86
C ILE A 118 19.49 16.25 -0.07
N PHE A 119 19.37 17.51 0.34
CA PHE A 119 18.60 18.52 -0.40
C PHE A 119 19.30 19.02 -1.68
N SER A 120 20.61 18.86 -1.82
CA SER A 120 21.32 19.14 -3.06
C SER A 120 21.22 18.01 -4.08
N HIS A 121 20.68 16.84 -3.72
CA HIS A 121 20.64 15.67 -4.60
C HIS A 121 19.52 15.80 -5.65
N PRO A 122 19.84 15.95 -6.95
CA PRO A 122 18.84 16.33 -7.97
C PRO A 122 17.95 15.19 -8.46
N GLN A 123 18.24 13.93 -8.07
CA GLN A 123 17.67 12.73 -8.69
C GLN A 123 17.05 11.71 -7.73
N LEU A 124 16.81 12.06 -6.45
CA LEU A 124 16.15 11.11 -5.55
C LEU A 124 14.70 10.88 -5.98
N LYS A 125 14.40 9.61 -6.28
CA LYS A 125 13.06 9.11 -6.61
C LYS A 125 12.45 8.31 -5.46
N ILE A 126 13.29 7.80 -4.55
CA ILE A 126 12.85 7.02 -3.40
C ILE A 126 13.57 7.53 -2.15
N ILE A 127 12.81 7.89 -1.14
CA ILE A 127 13.30 8.22 0.20
C ILE A 127 12.58 7.33 1.20
N ILE A 128 13.36 6.55 1.94
CA ILE A 128 12.86 5.63 2.96
C ILE A 128 13.62 5.90 4.25
N ILE A 129 12.88 6.25 5.29
CA ILE A 129 13.39 6.45 6.64
C ILE A 129 12.98 5.22 7.45
N ASP A 130 13.95 4.34 7.66
CA ASP A 130 13.77 3.06 8.35
C ASP A 130 14.14 3.24 9.84
N ARG A 131 13.32 2.68 10.73
CA ARG A 131 13.47 2.87 12.17
C ARG A 131 14.80 2.34 12.71
N GLY A 132 15.35 1.24 12.15
CA GLY A 132 16.42 0.52 12.85
C GLY A 132 16.08 0.30 14.34
N SER A 133 17.09 0.17 15.20
CA SER A 133 16.94 -0.02 16.65
C SER A 133 16.90 1.29 17.47
N CYS A 134 16.86 2.46 16.83
CA CYS A 134 17.09 3.74 17.53
C CYS A 134 15.86 4.65 17.47
N GLN A 135 15.55 5.29 18.59
CA GLN A 135 14.54 6.33 18.68
C GLN A 135 14.99 7.54 17.85
N LEU A 136 14.18 7.92 16.88
CA LEU A 136 14.43 9.09 16.06
C LEU A 136 14.37 10.36 16.89
N ASN A 137 15.40 11.22 16.77
CA ASN A 137 15.24 12.58 17.24
C ASN A 137 14.21 13.28 16.33
N ARG A 138 13.21 13.86 16.98
CA ARG A 138 11.93 14.31 16.44
C ARG A 138 12.05 15.46 15.43
N HIS A 139 13.13 16.23 15.51
CA HIS A 139 13.30 17.43 14.69
C HIS A 139 13.66 17.12 13.23
N ASP A 140 14.25 15.95 12.96
CA ASP A 140 14.82 15.69 11.64
C ASP A 140 13.76 15.40 10.58
N VAL A 141 12.78 14.58 10.94
CA VAL A 141 11.64 14.27 10.06
C VAL A 141 10.85 15.54 9.75
N GLN A 142 10.62 16.40 10.75
CA GLN A 142 9.92 17.68 10.55
C GLN A 142 10.67 18.58 9.56
N THR A 143 11.99 18.70 9.72
CA THR A 143 12.85 19.50 8.83
C THR A 143 12.84 18.96 7.41
N LEU A 144 12.93 17.63 7.25
CA LEU A 144 12.80 16.99 5.93
C LEU A 144 11.44 17.27 5.31
N MET A 145 10.37 17.08 6.07
CA MET A 145 8.99 17.23 5.60
C MET A 145 8.68 18.67 5.19
N ALA A 146 9.16 19.67 5.95
CA ALA A 146 8.99 21.09 5.63
C ALA A 146 9.61 21.51 4.28
N ARG A 147 10.55 20.71 3.74
CA ARG A 147 11.23 20.97 2.48
C ARG A 147 11.08 19.82 1.48
N ILE A 148 10.07 18.98 1.68
CA ILE A 148 9.91 17.77 0.86
C ILE A 148 9.66 18.10 -0.62
N ASN A 149 9.07 19.27 -0.90
CA ASN A 149 8.83 19.77 -2.25
C ASN A 149 10.11 19.99 -3.09
N THR A 150 11.30 19.98 -2.47
CA THR A 150 12.57 19.99 -3.20
C THR A 150 12.76 18.72 -4.05
N PHE A 151 12.16 17.59 -3.67
CA PHE A 151 12.26 16.32 -4.40
C PHE A 151 11.17 16.17 -5.48
N LYS A 152 11.19 17.04 -6.51
CA LYS A 152 10.14 17.07 -7.56
C LYS A 152 9.94 15.76 -8.33
N LYS A 153 10.93 14.86 -8.35
CA LYS A 153 10.89 13.55 -9.01
C LYS A 153 10.60 12.39 -8.05
N LEU A 154 10.20 12.69 -6.81
CA LEU A 154 9.96 11.66 -5.79
C LEU A 154 8.77 10.80 -6.18
N GLU A 155 9.01 9.51 -6.34
CA GLU A 155 7.99 8.49 -6.62
C GLU A 155 7.55 7.76 -5.33
N VAL A 156 8.44 7.68 -4.34
CA VAL A 156 8.23 6.91 -3.11
C VAL A 156 8.75 7.70 -1.91
N LEU A 157 7.87 7.96 -0.96
CA LEU A 157 8.21 8.47 0.36
C LEU A 157 7.67 7.50 1.41
N ASP A 158 8.54 6.93 2.22
CA ASP A 158 8.18 6.04 3.33
C ASP A 158 8.88 6.54 4.59
N ILE A 159 8.12 7.03 5.55
CA ILE A 159 8.64 7.52 6.82
C ILE A 159 7.90 6.80 7.94
N ASP A 160 8.61 5.88 8.58
CA ASP A 160 8.17 5.22 9.79
C ASP A 160 8.67 5.99 11.01
N MET A 161 7.76 6.36 11.92
CA MET A 161 8.05 7.07 13.18
C MET A 161 8.81 8.40 13.07
N GLY A 162 8.10 9.51 13.25
CA GLY A 162 8.70 10.84 13.21
C GLY A 162 7.98 11.87 14.08
N ASN A 163 6.99 11.44 14.87
CA ASN A 163 6.12 12.32 15.67
C ASN A 163 5.55 13.49 14.86
N LEU A 164 5.33 13.28 13.57
CA LEU A 164 4.75 14.29 12.70
C LEU A 164 3.30 14.51 13.13
N LYS A 165 2.97 15.75 13.52
CA LYS A 165 1.61 16.14 13.94
C LYS A 165 0.71 16.53 12.77
N GLU A 166 1.33 17.01 11.70
CA GLU A 166 0.63 17.44 10.48
C GLU A 166 1.45 17.09 9.23
N ILE A 167 0.75 16.80 8.14
CA ILE A 167 1.40 16.67 6.84
C ILE A 167 1.53 18.10 6.26
N PRO A 168 2.74 18.55 5.89
CA PRO A 168 2.94 19.89 5.34
C PRO A 168 2.26 20.04 3.97
N LYS A 169 1.77 21.24 3.65
CA LYS A 169 1.07 21.54 2.38
C LYS A 169 1.95 21.26 1.14
N GLU A 170 3.26 21.41 1.31
CA GLU A 170 4.32 21.15 0.32
C GLU A 170 4.26 19.71 -0.21
N ILE A 171 3.65 18.76 0.52
CA ILE A 171 3.43 17.40 0.01
C ILE A 171 2.65 17.41 -1.31
N GLY A 172 1.70 18.34 -1.48
CA GLY A 172 0.84 18.42 -2.67
C GLY A 172 1.60 18.77 -3.95
N GLU A 173 2.84 19.23 -3.84
CA GLU A 173 3.70 19.53 -4.99
C GLU A 173 4.42 18.28 -5.55
N LEU A 174 4.34 17.13 -4.87
CA LEU A 174 4.98 15.88 -5.30
C LEU A 174 4.10 15.10 -6.28
N THR A 175 3.82 15.67 -7.45
CA THR A 175 2.85 15.14 -8.43
C THR A 175 3.24 13.78 -9.03
N GLU A 176 4.52 13.40 -8.96
CA GLU A 176 5.05 12.09 -9.39
C GLU A 176 4.94 11.00 -8.30
N LEU A 177 4.52 11.37 -7.08
CA LEU A 177 4.47 10.46 -5.95
C LEU A 177 3.45 9.34 -6.18
N LYS A 178 3.93 8.10 -6.11
CA LYS A 178 3.14 6.86 -6.28
C LYS A 178 2.89 6.18 -4.94
N TYR A 179 3.79 6.40 -3.97
CA TYR A 179 3.66 5.93 -2.60
C TYR A 179 3.88 7.04 -1.60
N LEU A 180 2.97 7.12 -0.63
CA LEU A 180 3.17 7.90 0.58
C LEU A 180 2.90 7.00 1.80
N GLY A 181 3.95 6.68 2.55
CA GLY A 181 3.90 6.05 3.86
C GLY A 181 4.26 7.05 4.94
N LEU A 182 3.32 7.35 5.83
CA LEU A 182 3.51 8.17 7.02
C LEU A 182 2.91 7.47 8.23
N GLN A 183 3.25 6.19 8.39
CA GLN A 183 2.80 5.35 9.50
C GLN A 183 3.51 5.69 10.81
N ASN A 184 2.88 5.35 11.93
CA ASN A 184 3.41 5.55 13.28
C ASN A 184 3.79 7.02 13.56
N GLN A 185 2.94 7.96 13.13
CA GLN A 185 3.11 9.39 13.40
C GLN A 185 2.09 9.84 14.46
N LEU A 186 1.89 11.15 14.62
CA LEU A 186 0.87 11.73 15.49
C LEU A 186 -0.15 12.53 14.66
N LEU A 187 -0.41 12.10 13.43
CA LEU A 187 -1.27 12.83 12.50
C LEU A 187 -2.73 12.76 12.95
N GLU A 188 -3.37 13.92 13.12
CA GLU A 188 -4.80 13.99 13.44
C GLU A 188 -5.68 14.22 12.21
N ARG A 189 -5.11 14.76 11.13
CA ARG A 189 -5.83 15.18 9.92
C ARG A 189 -5.00 14.88 8.67
N ILE A 190 -5.73 14.71 7.57
CA ILE A 190 -5.18 14.66 6.21
C ILE A 190 -5.46 16.03 5.59
N PRO A 191 -4.45 16.75 5.06
CA PRO A 191 -4.64 18.07 4.44
C PRO A 191 -5.19 17.95 3.01
N LEU A 192 -5.81 19.02 2.50
CA LEU A 192 -6.44 19.05 1.17
C LEU A 192 -5.43 18.77 0.06
N GLU A 193 -4.18 19.20 0.25
CA GLU A 193 -3.07 19.12 -0.69
C GLU A 193 -2.72 17.68 -1.08
N ILE A 194 -3.05 16.69 -0.24
CA ILE A 194 -2.97 15.28 -0.63
C ILE A 194 -3.76 15.00 -1.90
N SER A 195 -4.88 15.69 -2.13
CA SER A 195 -5.67 15.53 -3.34
C SER A 195 -4.94 15.92 -4.63
N ASN A 196 -3.84 16.67 -4.56
CA ASN A 196 -3.01 17.02 -5.71
C ASN A 196 -2.12 15.86 -6.19
N LEU A 197 -1.95 14.81 -5.38
CA LEU A 197 -1.12 13.65 -5.68
C LEU A 197 -1.82 12.70 -6.69
N LYS A 198 -2.04 13.16 -7.93
CA LYS A 198 -2.82 12.43 -8.95
C LYS A 198 -2.16 11.12 -9.40
N SER A 199 -0.86 10.95 -9.16
CA SER A 199 -0.13 9.71 -9.43
C SER A 199 -0.15 8.70 -8.28
N LEU A 200 -0.71 9.05 -7.12
CA LEU A 200 -0.65 8.24 -5.92
C LEU A 200 -1.42 6.93 -6.11
N GLN A 201 -0.71 5.82 -5.92
CA GLN A 201 -1.25 4.47 -6.07
C GLN A 201 -1.46 3.78 -4.73
N ALA A 202 -0.72 4.19 -3.70
CA ALA A 202 -1.02 3.74 -2.36
C ALA A 202 -0.62 4.77 -1.30
N LEU A 203 -1.43 4.78 -0.25
CA LEU A 203 -1.34 5.70 0.87
C LEU A 203 -1.41 4.87 2.15
N ASP A 204 -0.35 4.93 2.95
CA ASP A 204 -0.31 4.35 4.29
C ASP A 204 -0.24 5.45 5.34
N LEU A 205 -1.29 5.53 6.14
CA LEU A 205 -1.43 6.44 7.28
C LEU A 205 -1.78 5.64 8.54
N SER A 206 -1.38 4.37 8.62
CA SER A 206 -1.64 3.53 9.78
C SER A 206 -0.92 4.03 11.04
N ASP A 207 -1.43 3.65 12.21
CA ASP A 207 -0.82 4.01 13.50
C ASP A 207 -0.69 5.53 13.66
N ASN A 208 -1.84 6.20 13.57
CA ASN A 208 -1.97 7.66 13.68
C ASN A 208 -3.19 8.00 14.55
N GLN A 209 -3.56 9.28 14.62
CA GLN A 209 -4.69 9.79 15.42
C GLN A 209 -5.81 10.36 14.53
N ILE A 210 -5.91 9.93 13.28
CA ILE A 210 -6.84 10.49 12.30
C ILE A 210 -8.27 10.14 12.69
N LYS A 211 -9.12 11.16 12.82
CA LYS A 211 -10.53 11.02 13.23
C LYS A 211 -11.52 10.94 12.06
N TYR A 212 -11.15 11.51 10.91
CA TYR A 212 -12.01 11.60 9.74
C TYR A 212 -11.24 11.38 8.45
N LEU A 213 -11.80 10.57 7.54
CA LEU A 213 -11.34 10.54 6.16
C LEU A 213 -12.06 11.66 5.38
N PRO A 214 -11.35 12.66 4.83
CA PRO A 214 -11.96 13.81 4.18
C PRO A 214 -12.55 13.49 2.79
N VAL A 215 -13.46 14.35 2.33
CA VAL A 215 -14.19 14.18 1.05
C VAL A 215 -13.30 14.23 -0.19
N PHE A 216 -12.22 15.00 -0.14
CA PHE A 216 -11.29 15.10 -1.26
C PHE A 216 -10.47 13.82 -1.48
N ILE A 217 -10.51 12.82 -0.58
CA ILE A 217 -9.85 11.54 -0.80
C ILE A 217 -10.31 10.91 -2.11
N GLY A 218 -11.59 11.09 -2.50
CA GLY A 218 -12.16 10.56 -3.73
C GLY A 218 -11.51 11.08 -5.01
N GLN A 219 -10.69 12.15 -4.92
CA GLN A 219 -9.95 12.71 -6.05
C GLN A 219 -8.68 11.92 -6.40
N LEU A 220 -8.24 11.00 -5.53
CA LEU A 220 -7.07 10.14 -5.76
C LEU A 220 -7.45 8.96 -6.67
N THR A 221 -7.86 9.24 -7.91
CA THR A 221 -8.48 8.24 -8.81
C THR A 221 -7.56 7.07 -9.21
N ARG A 222 -6.24 7.20 -9.01
CA ARG A 222 -5.24 6.14 -9.22
C ARG A 222 -4.93 5.31 -7.97
N LEU A 223 -5.54 5.64 -6.82
CA LEU A 223 -5.27 4.96 -5.56
C LEU A 223 -5.79 3.53 -5.61
N LYS A 224 -4.90 2.57 -5.38
CA LYS A 224 -5.15 1.13 -5.36
C LYS A 224 -5.16 0.56 -3.94
N ARG A 225 -4.43 1.18 -3.01
CA ARG A 225 -4.36 0.75 -1.62
C ARG A 225 -4.46 1.93 -0.67
N LEU A 226 -5.30 1.80 0.34
CA LEU A 226 -5.43 2.78 1.41
C LEU A 226 -5.37 2.04 2.74
N ASN A 227 -4.34 2.33 3.53
CA ASN A 227 -4.18 1.80 4.87
C ASN A 227 -4.40 2.92 5.88
N LEU A 228 -5.47 2.78 6.68
CA LEU A 228 -5.86 3.68 7.74
C LEU A 228 -5.99 2.92 9.07
N SER A 229 -5.40 1.72 9.18
CA SER A 229 -5.53 0.93 10.41
C SER A 229 -4.91 1.63 11.62
N ARG A 230 -5.37 1.30 12.83
CA ARG A 230 -4.85 1.85 14.09
C ARG A 230 -4.91 3.38 14.10
N ASN A 231 -6.09 3.89 13.81
CA ASN A 231 -6.43 5.31 13.88
C ASN A 231 -7.64 5.49 14.81
N SER A 232 -8.15 6.72 14.92
CA SER A 232 -9.35 7.04 15.70
C SER A 232 -10.52 7.41 14.79
N LEU A 233 -10.61 6.82 13.58
CA LEU A 233 -11.64 7.18 12.62
C LEU A 233 -13.03 6.92 13.20
N VAL A 234 -13.89 7.93 13.20
CA VAL A 234 -15.30 7.82 13.62
C VAL A 234 -16.22 7.80 12.40
N ARG A 235 -15.81 8.47 11.31
CA ARG A 235 -16.57 8.56 10.07
C ARG A 235 -15.63 8.48 8.87
N ILE A 236 -16.13 7.85 7.81
CA ILE A 236 -15.45 7.77 6.52
C ILE A 236 -16.22 8.60 5.51
N SER A 237 -15.50 9.16 4.54
CA SER A 237 -16.12 9.93 3.49
C SER A 237 -17.00 9.06 2.58
N SER A 238 -18.20 9.55 2.27
CA SER A 238 -19.04 9.01 1.18
C SER A 238 -18.35 9.02 -0.19
N ARG A 239 -17.28 9.82 -0.35
CA ARG A 239 -16.49 9.88 -1.59
C ARG A 239 -15.48 8.74 -1.75
N ILE A 240 -15.37 7.82 -0.79
CA ILE A 240 -14.52 6.62 -0.94
C ILE A 240 -14.89 5.80 -2.19
N GLY A 241 -16.17 5.76 -2.56
CA GLY A 241 -16.65 5.11 -3.79
C GLY A 241 -16.12 5.70 -5.09
N GLN A 242 -15.61 6.93 -5.08
CA GLN A 242 -14.99 7.57 -6.24
C GLN A 242 -13.61 7.02 -6.55
N LEU A 243 -12.99 6.29 -5.61
CA LEU A 243 -11.71 5.62 -5.79
C LEU A 243 -11.87 4.35 -6.64
N LYS A 244 -12.14 4.52 -7.93
CA LYS A 244 -12.45 3.43 -8.87
C LYS A 244 -11.34 2.39 -9.00
N GLN A 245 -10.11 2.71 -8.64
CA GLN A 245 -8.98 1.77 -8.69
C GLN A 245 -8.67 1.13 -7.32
N LEU A 246 -9.37 1.49 -6.25
CA LEU A 246 -9.07 1.02 -4.89
C LEU A 246 -9.40 -0.46 -4.78
N GLN A 247 -8.37 -1.26 -4.50
CA GLN A 247 -8.47 -2.71 -4.36
C GLN A 247 -8.38 -3.14 -2.89
N ILE A 248 -7.54 -2.47 -2.11
CA ILE A 248 -7.29 -2.82 -0.71
C ILE A 248 -7.62 -1.61 0.15
N LEU A 249 -8.52 -1.83 1.11
CA LEU A 249 -8.86 -0.87 2.14
C LEU A 249 -8.70 -1.54 3.52
N ASN A 250 -7.77 -1.03 4.33
CA ASN A 250 -7.51 -1.53 5.67
C ASN A 250 -7.89 -0.48 6.70
N LEU A 251 -8.81 -0.82 7.61
CA LEU A 251 -9.32 0.09 8.64
C LEU A 251 -9.35 -0.58 10.00
N ASN A 252 -8.60 -1.66 10.16
CA ASN A 252 -8.44 -2.36 11.41
C ASN A 252 -8.14 -1.39 12.55
N CYS A 253 -8.63 -1.66 13.75
CA CYS A 253 -8.41 -0.87 14.95
C CYS A 253 -8.78 0.61 14.76
N ASN A 254 -10.02 0.89 14.33
CA ASN A 254 -10.62 2.23 14.31
C ASN A 254 -11.93 2.24 15.11
N ARG A 255 -12.57 3.41 15.22
CA ARG A 255 -13.84 3.62 15.96
C ARG A 255 -15.04 3.83 15.00
N VAL A 256 -14.95 3.33 13.77
CA VAL A 256 -15.88 3.71 12.69
C VAL A 256 -17.23 3.04 12.93
N SER A 257 -18.30 3.84 13.00
CA SER A 257 -19.65 3.33 12.82
C SER A 257 -19.91 3.08 11.33
N PHE A 258 -20.27 1.85 11.01
CA PHE A 258 -20.27 1.29 9.65
C PHE A 258 -21.36 1.88 8.74
N ALA A 259 -22.36 2.60 9.27
CA ALA A 259 -23.40 3.24 8.47
C ALA A 259 -22.87 4.26 7.43
N SER A 260 -21.59 4.67 7.53
CA SER A 260 -20.95 5.63 6.60
C SER A 260 -20.24 4.99 5.39
N TYR A 261 -20.28 3.66 5.24
CA TYR A 261 -19.21 2.94 4.55
C TYR A 261 -19.38 2.73 3.04
N VAL A 262 -20.59 2.71 2.47
CA VAL A 262 -20.74 1.99 1.19
C VAL A 262 -21.46 2.76 0.09
N ASP A 263 -20.66 3.11 -0.92
CA ASP A 263 -21.10 3.38 -2.28
C ASP A 263 -21.06 2.05 -3.09
N GLU A 264 -22.16 1.75 -3.78
CA GLU A 264 -22.32 0.59 -4.66
C GLU A 264 -21.31 0.55 -5.83
N ARG A 265 -20.68 1.68 -6.15
CA ARG A 265 -19.68 1.81 -7.22
C ARG A 265 -18.29 1.35 -6.81
N SER A 266 -18.09 1.02 -5.53
CA SER A 266 -16.80 0.65 -4.97
C SER A 266 -16.21 -0.61 -5.63
N GLN A 267 -14.93 -0.54 -5.99
CA GLN A 267 -14.18 -1.64 -6.62
C GLN A 267 -13.30 -2.42 -5.62
N ILE A 268 -13.54 -2.23 -4.32
CA ILE A 268 -12.78 -2.87 -3.24
C ILE A 268 -12.85 -4.38 -3.38
N ARG A 269 -11.68 -5.02 -3.34
CA ARG A 269 -11.53 -6.49 -3.40
C ARG A 269 -11.17 -7.07 -2.04
N TYR A 270 -10.43 -6.33 -1.23
CA TYR A 270 -9.98 -6.78 0.08
C TYR A 270 -10.33 -5.71 1.10
N LEU A 271 -11.20 -6.06 2.05
CA LEU A 271 -11.62 -5.18 3.13
C LEU A 271 -11.27 -5.83 4.46
N LYS A 272 -10.47 -5.12 5.25
CA LYS A 272 -10.08 -5.55 6.60
C LYS A 272 -10.70 -4.62 7.63
N LEU A 273 -11.50 -5.21 8.51
CA LEU A 273 -12.28 -4.54 9.55
C LEU A 273 -12.11 -5.33 10.84
N LYS A 274 -11.04 -5.03 11.58
CA LYS A 274 -10.83 -5.50 12.95
C LYS A 274 -11.24 -4.38 13.89
N ASP A 275 -12.00 -4.69 14.92
CA ASP A 275 -12.27 -3.77 16.02
C ASP A 275 -11.79 -4.40 17.33
N GLU A 276 -10.70 -3.87 17.89
CA GLU A 276 -10.21 -4.30 19.21
C GLU A 276 -11.15 -3.82 20.33
N ASN A 277 -12.07 -2.87 20.06
CA ASN A 277 -12.91 -2.19 21.04
C ASN A 277 -14.41 -2.52 20.98
N SER A 278 -14.80 -3.68 20.42
CA SER A 278 -16.19 -4.21 20.48
C SER A 278 -17.29 -3.26 19.94
N SER A 279 -16.92 -2.18 19.26
CA SER A 279 -17.85 -1.14 18.78
C SER A 279 -18.57 -1.56 17.49
N LEU A 280 -17.98 -2.45 16.69
CA LEU A 280 -18.66 -3.11 15.58
C LEU A 280 -19.58 -4.22 16.10
N LYS A 281 -20.78 -3.83 16.52
CA LYS A 281 -21.81 -4.75 17.04
C LYS A 281 -22.59 -5.46 15.94
N GLU A 282 -22.83 -4.79 14.82
CA GLU A 282 -23.54 -5.34 13.66
C GLU A 282 -22.85 -4.95 12.36
N LEU A 283 -22.92 -5.82 11.36
CA LEU A 283 -22.43 -5.55 10.02
C LEU A 283 -23.58 -4.97 9.19
N PRO A 284 -23.53 -3.72 8.72
CA PRO A 284 -24.70 -3.11 8.10
C PRO A 284 -24.90 -3.64 6.67
N LYS A 285 -26.14 -3.58 6.21
CA LYS A 285 -26.59 -4.20 4.94
C LYS A 285 -25.86 -3.66 3.72
N GLU A 286 -25.34 -2.45 3.78
CA GLU A 286 -24.66 -1.87 2.65
C GLU A 286 -23.36 -2.61 2.30
N ILE A 287 -22.76 -3.40 3.20
CA ILE A 287 -21.61 -4.27 2.86
C ILE A 287 -21.90 -5.16 1.64
N LEU A 288 -23.17 -5.53 1.45
CA LEU A 288 -23.65 -6.37 0.36
C LEU A 288 -23.60 -5.66 -1.00
N LYS A 289 -23.44 -4.33 -1.02
CA LYS A 289 -23.24 -3.55 -2.24
C LYS A 289 -21.81 -3.68 -2.79
N LEU A 290 -20.85 -4.19 -2.01
CA LEU A 290 -19.46 -4.40 -2.44
C LEU A 290 -19.31 -5.67 -3.31
N SER A 291 -19.98 -5.70 -4.47
CA SER A 291 -20.04 -6.88 -5.36
C SER A 291 -18.70 -7.40 -5.89
N LYS A 292 -17.61 -6.63 -5.76
CA LYS A 292 -16.25 -7.01 -6.18
C LYS A 292 -15.38 -7.58 -5.05
N LEU A 293 -15.92 -7.69 -3.83
CA LEU A 293 -15.21 -8.18 -2.66
C LEU A 293 -14.81 -9.65 -2.84
N LYS A 294 -13.52 -9.92 -2.65
CA LYS A 294 -12.92 -11.26 -2.67
C LYS A 294 -12.54 -11.75 -1.28
N GLU A 295 -12.20 -10.83 -0.39
CA GLU A 295 -11.88 -11.14 1.00
C GLU A 295 -12.49 -10.08 1.92
N LEU A 296 -13.24 -10.56 2.91
CA LEU A 296 -13.79 -9.78 4.00
C LEU A 296 -13.27 -10.38 5.31
N ASN A 297 -12.31 -9.73 5.94
CA ASN A 297 -11.78 -10.22 7.21
C ASN A 297 -12.47 -9.52 8.39
N LEU A 298 -13.25 -10.30 9.15
CA LEU A 298 -13.97 -9.92 10.37
C LEU A 298 -13.51 -10.74 11.60
N SER A 299 -12.44 -11.53 11.50
CA SER A 299 -12.15 -12.64 12.41
C SER A 299 -11.85 -12.24 13.86
N GLU A 300 -11.60 -10.96 14.07
CA GLU A 300 -11.23 -10.39 15.37
C GLU A 300 -12.30 -9.46 15.97
N ASN A 301 -13.53 -9.44 15.43
CA ASN A 301 -14.64 -8.68 16.01
C ASN A 301 -15.45 -9.53 17.00
N LYS A 302 -14.98 -9.63 18.24
CA LYS A 302 -15.71 -10.35 19.30
C LYS A 302 -17.06 -9.68 19.57
N GLY A 303 -18.14 -10.46 19.53
CA GLY A 303 -19.50 -9.96 19.77
C GLY A 303 -20.21 -9.36 18.54
N LEU A 304 -19.57 -9.35 17.37
CA LEU A 304 -20.21 -8.99 16.11
C LEU A 304 -21.35 -9.96 15.79
N LYS A 305 -22.58 -9.44 15.75
CA LYS A 305 -23.75 -10.16 15.27
C LYS A 305 -23.93 -9.91 13.78
N LEU A 306 -24.10 -10.99 13.01
CA LEU A 306 -24.37 -10.92 11.58
C LEU A 306 -25.86 -11.07 11.26
N THR A 307 -26.74 -11.04 12.25
CA THR A 307 -28.18 -11.34 12.14
C THR A 307 -28.89 -10.61 11.00
N ASN A 308 -28.46 -9.39 10.69
CA ASN A 308 -29.05 -8.53 9.65
C ASN A 308 -28.58 -8.84 8.21
N VAL A 309 -27.47 -9.56 8.03
CA VAL A 309 -26.86 -9.82 6.70
C VAL A 309 -26.39 -11.27 6.50
N GLN A 310 -26.43 -12.14 7.51
CA GLN A 310 -25.84 -13.48 7.50
C GLN A 310 -26.28 -14.33 6.29
N HIS A 311 -27.59 -14.40 6.06
CA HIS A 311 -28.14 -15.14 4.92
C HIS A 311 -27.85 -14.47 3.56
N GLN A 312 -27.67 -13.15 3.54
CA GLN A 312 -27.43 -12.39 2.32
C GLN A 312 -25.96 -12.33 1.94
N LEU A 313 -25.03 -12.47 2.90
CA LEU A 313 -23.59 -12.44 2.65
C LEU A 313 -23.18 -13.50 1.65
N GLN A 314 -23.56 -14.76 1.86
CA GLN A 314 -23.20 -15.85 0.94
C GLN A 314 -23.90 -15.73 -0.42
N LEU A 315 -25.13 -15.19 -0.44
CA LEU A 315 -25.91 -15.02 -1.68
C LEU A 315 -25.40 -13.84 -2.55
N LYS A 316 -25.05 -12.72 -1.93
CA LYS A 316 -24.61 -11.49 -2.62
C LYS A 316 -23.11 -11.43 -2.83
N LEU A 317 -22.33 -12.15 -2.03
CA LEU A 317 -20.87 -12.25 -2.11
C LEU A 317 -20.40 -13.72 -2.19
N PRO A 318 -20.88 -14.51 -3.15
CA PRO A 318 -20.65 -15.97 -3.18
C PRO A 318 -19.18 -16.37 -3.34
N ASN A 319 -18.35 -15.50 -3.93
CA ASN A 319 -16.93 -15.72 -4.17
C ASN A 319 -16.04 -14.96 -3.17
N CYS A 320 -16.61 -14.44 -2.09
CA CYS A 320 -15.87 -13.71 -1.06
C CYS A 320 -15.46 -14.67 0.05
N SER A 321 -14.16 -14.73 0.35
CA SER A 321 -13.65 -15.39 1.54
C SER A 321 -13.95 -14.52 2.76
N ILE A 322 -14.88 -14.97 3.60
CA ILE A 322 -15.29 -14.23 4.80
C ILE A 322 -14.61 -14.87 6.02
N GLY A 323 -13.66 -14.16 6.62
CA GLY A 323 -13.07 -14.55 7.90
C GLY A 323 -14.01 -14.14 9.04
N LEU A 324 -14.78 -15.08 9.59
CA LEU A 324 -15.74 -14.81 10.66
C LEU A 324 -15.05 -14.74 12.04
N PRO A 325 -15.62 -13.98 13.01
CA PRO A 325 -15.12 -13.98 14.39
C PRO A 325 -14.97 -15.40 14.91
N HIS A 326 -13.81 -15.74 15.45
CA HIS A 326 -13.66 -17.03 16.12
C HIS A 326 -14.64 -17.08 17.30
N SER A 327 -15.62 -17.99 17.23
CA SER A 327 -16.38 -18.38 18.41
C SER A 327 -15.37 -18.97 19.39
N LYS A 328 -15.06 -18.25 20.47
CA LYS A 328 -14.63 -18.93 21.69
C LYS A 328 -15.81 -19.80 22.12
N ASN A 329 -15.83 -21.04 21.66
CA ASN A 329 -16.55 -22.21 22.19
C ASN A 329 -16.26 -23.41 21.28
N ARG A 330 -15.04 -23.94 21.41
CA ARG A 330 -14.75 -25.38 21.32
C ARG A 330 -13.57 -25.62 22.26
N TYR A 331 -13.87 -25.79 23.53
CA TYR A 331 -13.70 -27.00 24.34
C TYR A 331 -14.18 -26.70 25.75
#